data_AF-A0A3D5ZRP2-F1
#
_entry.id   AF-A0A3D5ZRP2-F1
#
_cell.length_a   1.000
_cell.length_b   1.000
_cell.length_c   1.000
_cell.angle_alpha   90.00
_cell.angle_beta   90.00
_cell.angle_gamma   90.00
#
_symmetry.space_group_name_H-M   'P 1'
#
loop_
_entity.id
_entity.type
_entity.pdbx_description
1 polymer ?
#
loop_
_entity_poly.entity_id
_entity_poly.type
_entity_poly.pdbx_seq_one_letter_code
_entity_poly.pdbx_strand_id
1 'polypeptide(L)'
;KTADIEKILAAMDSKKQPEMENIKQLNKWINELGFTMEAVLAAASSLKKGNFDKLDAFMMELYGLKCFGVEDIKSYVNKKRELYDASVKVAKALSLYFEVIDTVVENYTSKWFDHGYTQDGLLFIANYCFKQGRNSLEDMNNVIETLFKNGVISYPALTEYFLRLEKDDEFIKAVLSEVGIKRNVTPWDRSNLSVWRGWNFSDDMILEAAKRAVGKNSPVQYMNAILGNWKNKNVYTAEGAAALESSNGMVSTTQVSPKVTTEMIAAKYGERRIAANQKAEDNLRKAEKIAGFKKNYQKLKEVEIDVIMSEFGGDKSKLEDLKAQKQTLETTVGQMLAGIGLTKEDLSPVYKCKKCNDTGFDGSEKCSCYNEVLEECLKEISKK
;
A
#
# COMPACT_ATOMS: atom_id res chain seq x y z
N LYS A 1 32.54 14.62 -41.40
CA LYS A 1 32.81 13.30 -40.77
C LYS A 1 34.01 13.33 -39.83
N THR A 2 35.23 13.67 -40.26
CA THR A 2 36.39 13.79 -39.33
C THR A 2 36.18 14.89 -38.29
N ALA A 3 35.71 16.07 -38.71
CA ALA A 3 35.32 17.17 -37.81
C ALA A 3 34.17 16.82 -36.85
N ASP A 4 33.32 15.85 -37.18
CA ASP A 4 32.21 15.42 -36.32
C ASP A 4 32.72 14.50 -35.21
N ILE A 5 33.70 13.64 -35.52
CA ILE A 5 34.37 12.80 -34.53
C ILE A 5 35.22 13.63 -33.58
N GLU A 6 35.89 14.68 -34.07
CA GLU A 6 36.60 15.64 -33.21
C GLU A 6 35.66 16.31 -32.20
N LYS A 7 34.44 16.68 -32.62
CA LYS A 7 33.42 17.23 -31.70
C LYS A 7 32.98 16.20 -30.65
N ILE A 8 32.81 14.93 -31.03
CA ILE A 8 32.47 13.85 -30.09
C ILE A 8 33.61 13.60 -29.09
N LEU A 9 34.85 13.55 -29.56
CA LEU A 9 36.03 13.37 -28.71
C LEU A 9 36.21 14.55 -27.75
N ALA A 10 36.00 15.78 -28.23
CA ALA A 10 36.01 16.97 -27.39
C ALA A 10 34.90 16.94 -26.33
N ALA A 11 33.68 16.52 -26.70
CA ALA A 11 32.56 16.37 -25.76
C ALA A 11 32.82 15.34 -24.65
N MET A 12 33.68 14.35 -24.90
CA MET A 12 34.07 13.33 -23.92
C MET A 12 35.29 13.71 -23.07
N ASP A 13 35.84 14.93 -23.21
CA ASP A 13 37.13 15.37 -22.63
C ASP A 13 38.33 14.49 -23.07
N SER A 14 38.29 13.94 -24.29
CA SER A 14 39.37 13.12 -24.83
C SER A 14 40.34 13.94 -25.68
N LYS A 15 41.64 13.74 -25.47
CA LYS A 15 42.73 14.32 -26.28
C LYS A 15 43.20 13.41 -27.43
N LYS A 16 42.53 12.28 -27.66
CA LYS A 16 42.91 11.31 -28.69
C LYS A 16 42.56 11.81 -30.10
N GLN A 17 43.26 11.32 -31.11
CA GLN A 17 42.96 11.64 -32.51
C GLN A 17 41.83 10.78 -33.09
N PRO A 18 41.11 11.24 -34.12
CA PRO A 18 40.10 10.46 -34.82
C PRO A 18 40.72 9.24 -35.53
N GLU A 19 40.21 8.05 -35.23
CA GLU A 19 40.59 6.80 -35.92
C GLU A 19 39.55 6.39 -36.96
N MET A 20 39.95 5.60 -37.96
CA MET A 20 39.04 5.16 -39.04
C MET A 20 37.88 4.29 -38.53
N GLU A 21 38.08 3.56 -37.42
CA GLU A 21 37.04 2.78 -36.76
C GLU A 21 35.95 3.67 -36.13
N ASN A 22 36.32 4.85 -35.61
CA ASN A 22 35.38 5.83 -35.06
C ASN A 22 34.39 6.34 -36.13
N ILE A 23 34.83 6.40 -37.40
CA ILE A 23 33.96 6.77 -38.53
C ILE A 23 32.90 5.71 -38.78
N LYS A 24 33.25 4.42 -38.66
CA LYS A 24 32.30 3.32 -38.85
C LYS A 24 31.24 3.32 -37.75
N GLN A 25 31.65 3.48 -36.49
CA GLN A 25 30.72 3.57 -35.36
C GLN A 25 29.77 4.76 -35.49
N LEU A 26 30.26 5.93 -35.88
CA LEU A 26 29.41 7.10 -36.13
C LEU A 26 28.40 6.86 -37.26
N ASN A 27 28.82 6.21 -38.35
CA ASN A 27 27.90 5.87 -39.44
C ASN A 27 26.83 4.87 -39.00
N LYS A 28 27.18 3.89 -38.19
CA LYS A 28 26.23 2.94 -37.59
C LYS A 28 25.18 3.69 -36.76
N TRP A 29 25.61 4.57 -35.87
CA TRP A 29 24.67 5.30 -35.00
C TRP A 29 23.70 6.20 -35.79
N ILE A 30 24.18 6.94 -36.79
CA ILE A 30 23.35 7.88 -37.53
C ILE A 30 22.52 7.19 -38.62
N ASN A 31 23.14 6.35 -39.44
CA ASN A 31 22.49 5.82 -40.64
C ASN A 31 21.73 4.52 -40.39
N GLU A 32 22.19 3.68 -39.47
CA GLU A 32 21.57 2.38 -39.20
C GLU A 32 20.64 2.44 -37.98
N LEU A 33 21.07 3.11 -36.91
CA LEU A 33 20.29 3.21 -35.67
C LEU A 33 19.37 4.44 -35.60
N GLY A 34 19.55 5.42 -36.50
CA GLY A 34 18.66 6.58 -36.65
C GLY A 34 18.88 7.72 -35.64
N PHE A 35 20.03 7.78 -34.96
CA PHE A 35 20.34 8.88 -34.06
C PHE A 35 20.71 10.17 -34.82
N THR A 36 20.37 11.32 -34.24
CA THR A 36 20.89 12.61 -34.72
C THR A 36 22.29 12.86 -34.18
N MET A 37 23.06 13.69 -34.88
CA MET A 37 24.39 14.11 -34.41
C MET A 37 24.32 14.78 -33.03
N GLU A 38 23.26 15.53 -32.76
CA GLU A 38 23.04 16.20 -31.48
C GLU A 38 22.79 15.19 -30.34
N ALA A 39 22.03 14.12 -30.61
CA ALA A 39 21.79 13.03 -29.67
C ALA A 39 23.10 12.29 -29.34
N VAL A 40 23.93 12.01 -30.34
CA VAL A 40 25.25 11.40 -30.16
C VAL A 40 26.16 12.30 -29.31
N LEU A 41 26.16 13.61 -29.54
CA LEU A 41 26.93 14.57 -28.74
C LEU A 41 26.44 14.67 -27.29
N ALA A 42 25.13 14.59 -27.07
CA ALA A 42 24.53 14.57 -25.73
C ALA A 42 24.92 13.30 -24.95
N ALA A 43 24.86 12.15 -25.61
CA ALA A 43 25.31 10.88 -25.04
C ALA A 43 26.81 10.90 -24.72
N ALA A 44 27.65 11.40 -25.65
CA ALA A 44 29.09 11.53 -25.47
C ALA A 44 29.45 12.44 -24.28
N SER A 45 28.80 13.59 -24.16
CA SER A 45 28.99 14.54 -23.05
C SER A 45 28.65 13.94 -21.68
N SER A 46 27.72 12.98 -21.64
CA SER A 46 27.27 12.35 -20.39
C SER A 46 28.28 11.36 -19.78
N LEU A 47 29.11 10.73 -20.63
CA LEU A 47 30.02 9.65 -20.22
C LEU A 47 31.32 10.12 -19.56
N LYS A 48 31.70 11.41 -19.70
CA LYS A 48 32.91 12.06 -19.14
C LYS A 48 34.14 11.15 -18.99
N LYS A 49 35.15 11.28 -19.86
CA LYS A 49 36.39 10.46 -19.90
C LYS A 49 36.19 8.99 -20.36
N GLY A 50 35.23 8.75 -21.26
CA GLY A 50 35.01 7.45 -21.90
C GLY A 50 35.91 7.21 -23.14
N ASN A 51 35.75 6.03 -23.77
CA ASN A 51 36.27 5.73 -25.11
C ASN A 51 35.10 5.41 -26.06
N PHE A 52 35.38 5.28 -27.36
CA PHE A 52 34.36 5.02 -28.38
C PHE A 52 33.64 3.68 -28.18
N ASP A 53 34.29 2.67 -27.57
CA ASP A 53 33.63 1.39 -27.23
C ASP A 53 32.59 1.55 -26.13
N LYS A 54 32.91 2.31 -25.07
CA LYS A 54 31.94 2.65 -24.01
C LYS A 54 30.80 3.52 -24.55
N LEU A 55 31.11 4.43 -25.47
CA LEU A 55 30.08 5.20 -26.16
C LEU A 55 29.21 4.28 -27.03
N ASP A 56 29.78 3.35 -27.80
CA ASP A 56 28.98 2.39 -28.58
C ASP A 56 28.07 1.54 -27.69
N ALA A 57 28.59 1.00 -26.58
CA ALA A 57 27.78 0.26 -25.61
C ALA A 57 26.61 1.10 -25.07
N PHE A 58 26.87 2.36 -24.72
CA PHE A 58 25.83 3.29 -24.26
C PHE A 58 24.82 3.64 -25.36
N MET A 59 25.27 3.80 -26.61
CA MET A 59 24.39 4.03 -27.75
C MET A 59 23.49 2.83 -28.02
N MET A 60 24.00 1.60 -27.87
CA MET A 60 23.19 0.38 -27.99
C MET A 60 22.17 0.24 -26.84
N GLU A 61 22.53 0.67 -25.62
CA GLU A 61 21.61 0.76 -24.48
C GLU A 61 20.47 1.76 -24.78
N LEU A 62 20.79 2.97 -25.24
CA LEU A 62 19.82 3.99 -25.65
C LEU A 62 18.90 3.50 -26.78
N TYR A 63 19.46 2.77 -27.75
CA TYR A 63 18.70 2.17 -28.85
C TYR A 63 17.68 1.13 -28.34
N GLY A 64 18.12 0.24 -27.42
CA GLY A 64 17.24 -0.74 -26.79
C GLY A 64 16.08 -0.10 -26.02
N LEU A 65 16.32 1.07 -25.43
CA LEU A 65 15.32 1.89 -24.72
C LEU A 65 14.49 2.79 -25.65
N LYS A 66 14.79 2.82 -26.95
CA LYS A 66 14.17 3.70 -27.96
C LYS A 66 14.31 5.21 -27.64
N CYS A 67 15.39 5.59 -26.97
CA CYS A 67 15.69 6.98 -26.60
C CYS A 67 16.55 7.65 -27.67
N PHE A 68 15.93 8.29 -28.66
CA PHE A 68 16.63 8.96 -29.77
C PHE A 68 16.78 10.47 -29.59
N GLY A 69 15.94 11.09 -28.75
CA GLY A 69 15.92 12.53 -28.53
C GLY A 69 16.98 13.01 -27.53
N VAL A 70 17.50 14.22 -27.74
CA VAL A 70 18.46 14.86 -26.82
C VAL A 70 17.88 15.00 -25.40
N GLU A 71 16.62 15.39 -25.28
CA GLU A 71 15.95 15.54 -23.98
C GLU A 71 15.69 14.19 -23.30
N ASP A 72 15.31 13.16 -24.07
CA ASP A 72 15.13 11.80 -23.54
C ASP A 72 16.44 11.24 -22.99
N ILE A 73 17.55 11.45 -23.70
CA ILE A 73 18.90 11.04 -23.27
C ILE A 73 19.29 11.75 -21.97
N LYS A 74 19.09 13.07 -21.89
CA LYS A 74 19.38 13.85 -20.67
C LYS A 74 18.54 13.36 -19.49
N SER A 75 17.24 13.16 -19.71
CA SER A 75 16.32 12.65 -18.69
C SER A 75 16.73 11.27 -18.19
N TYR A 76 17.08 10.37 -19.10
CA TYR A 76 17.56 9.03 -18.78
C TYR A 76 18.85 9.06 -17.96
N VAL A 77 19.85 9.81 -18.40
CA VAL A 77 21.13 9.98 -17.69
C VAL A 77 20.93 10.56 -16.29
N ASN A 78 20.04 11.56 -16.17
CA ASN A 78 19.73 12.17 -14.88
C ASN A 78 19.04 11.16 -13.95
N LYS A 79 18.04 10.42 -14.43
CA LYS A 79 17.37 9.36 -13.65
C LYS A 79 18.37 8.28 -13.20
N LYS A 80 19.23 7.79 -14.11
CA LYS A 80 20.27 6.80 -13.79
C LYS A 80 21.23 7.30 -12.70
N ARG A 81 21.65 8.57 -12.79
CA ARG A 81 22.49 9.22 -11.78
C ARG A 81 21.77 9.37 -10.44
N GLU A 82 20.51 9.81 -10.46
CA GLU A 82 19.70 9.99 -9.26
C GLU A 82 19.49 8.67 -8.52
N LEU A 83 19.16 7.59 -9.24
CA LEU A 83 19.03 6.25 -8.67
C LEU A 83 20.34 5.78 -8.03
N TYR A 84 21.47 6.01 -8.69
CA TYR A 84 22.80 5.65 -8.16
C TYR A 84 23.13 6.44 -6.89
N ASP A 85 22.98 7.77 -6.91
CA ASP A 85 23.26 8.64 -5.77
C ASP A 85 22.34 8.32 -4.58
N ALA A 86 21.05 8.11 -4.84
CA ALA A 86 20.09 7.64 -3.84
C ALA A 86 20.51 6.30 -3.23
N SER A 87 20.95 5.34 -4.04
CA SER A 87 21.41 4.03 -3.56
C SER A 87 22.64 4.13 -2.66
N VAL A 88 23.62 4.96 -3.04
CA VAL A 88 24.81 5.22 -2.20
C VAL A 88 24.41 5.86 -0.88
N LYS A 89 23.54 6.88 -0.92
CA LYS A 89 23.08 7.61 0.28
C LYS A 89 22.27 6.71 1.21
N VAL A 90 21.37 5.89 0.67
CA VAL A 90 20.58 4.93 1.45
C VAL A 90 21.48 3.88 2.08
N ALA A 91 22.38 3.26 1.31
CA ALA A 91 23.34 2.28 1.84
C ALA A 91 24.15 2.87 2.99
N LYS A 92 24.67 4.10 2.82
CA LYS A 92 25.40 4.80 3.87
C LYS A 92 24.54 5.09 5.10
N ALA A 93 23.30 5.52 4.92
CA ALA A 93 22.37 5.81 6.02
C ALA A 93 22.00 4.54 6.83
N LEU A 94 21.94 3.39 6.17
CA LEU A 94 21.77 2.08 6.81
C LEU A 94 23.08 1.51 7.39
N SER A 95 24.21 2.22 7.23
CA SER A 95 25.56 1.75 7.59
C SER A 95 25.99 0.47 6.86
N LEU A 96 25.58 0.34 5.59
CA LEU A 96 25.93 -0.75 4.70
C LEU A 96 27.00 -0.32 3.69
N TYR A 97 27.83 -1.26 3.29
CA TYR A 97 28.81 -1.10 2.22
C TYR A 97 28.54 -2.12 1.11
N PHE A 98 28.53 -1.65 -0.14
CA PHE A 98 28.38 -2.48 -1.32
C PHE A 98 29.52 -2.19 -2.29
N GLU A 99 30.19 -3.24 -2.76
CA GLU A 99 31.21 -3.13 -3.80
C GLU A 99 30.60 -2.76 -5.16
N VAL A 100 29.40 -3.27 -5.43
CA VAL A 100 28.67 -3.06 -6.69
C VAL A 100 27.31 -2.44 -6.39
N ILE A 101 27.23 -1.11 -6.46
CA ILE A 101 26.02 -0.33 -6.18
C ILE A 101 24.90 -0.62 -7.19
N ASP A 102 25.22 -1.00 -8.43
CA ASP A 102 24.23 -1.32 -9.46
C ASP A 102 23.23 -2.39 -8.99
N THR A 103 23.69 -3.37 -8.20
CA THR A 103 22.81 -4.41 -7.63
C THR A 103 21.77 -3.85 -6.65
N VAL A 104 22.10 -2.76 -5.94
CA VAL A 104 21.18 -2.06 -5.05
C VAL A 104 20.15 -1.27 -5.87
N VAL A 105 20.61 -0.61 -6.93
CA VAL A 105 19.76 0.14 -7.86
C VAL A 105 18.70 -0.78 -8.47
N GLU A 106 19.13 -1.90 -9.06
CA GLU A 106 18.27 -2.84 -9.79
C GLU A 106 17.25 -3.54 -8.88
N ASN A 107 17.68 -3.98 -7.69
CA ASN A 107 16.83 -4.80 -6.83
C ASN A 107 15.87 -3.98 -5.97
N TYR A 108 16.26 -2.76 -5.59
CA TYR A 108 15.57 -1.96 -4.58
C TYR A 108 15.25 -0.54 -5.06
N THR A 109 16.26 0.30 -5.28
CA THR A 109 16.05 1.75 -5.46
C THR A 109 15.18 2.07 -6.66
N SER A 110 15.33 1.36 -7.78
CA SER A 110 14.45 1.56 -8.95
C SER A 110 12.99 1.36 -8.60
N LYS A 111 12.64 0.26 -7.90
CA LYS A 111 11.26 -0.04 -7.51
C LYS A 111 10.71 1.00 -6.54
N TRP A 112 11.54 1.48 -5.62
CA TRP A 112 11.12 2.50 -4.67
C TRP A 112 10.83 3.85 -5.36
N PHE A 113 11.60 4.22 -6.38
CA PHE A 113 11.28 5.37 -7.21
C PHE A 113 10.03 5.15 -8.06
N ASP A 114 9.81 3.94 -8.58
CA ASP A 114 8.60 3.60 -9.33
C ASP A 114 7.34 3.65 -8.45
N HIS A 115 7.46 3.41 -7.14
CA HIS A 115 6.42 3.67 -6.13
C HIS A 115 6.16 5.16 -5.86
N GLY A 116 6.97 6.06 -6.41
CA GLY A 116 6.83 7.52 -6.30
C GLY A 116 7.63 8.16 -5.17
N TYR A 117 8.52 7.42 -4.51
CA TYR A 117 9.38 7.99 -3.47
C TYR A 117 10.51 8.83 -4.09
N THR A 118 10.82 9.96 -3.43
CA THR A 118 11.98 10.79 -3.77
C THR A 118 13.21 10.34 -2.99
N GLN A 119 14.41 10.74 -3.45
CA GLN A 119 15.65 10.49 -2.72
C GLN A 119 15.59 10.92 -1.24
N ASP A 120 15.04 12.12 -0.97
CA ASP A 120 14.95 12.63 0.40
C ASP A 120 13.97 11.82 1.26
N GLY A 121 12.87 11.35 0.66
CA GLY A 121 11.95 10.41 1.32
C GLY A 121 12.63 9.08 1.65
N LEU A 122 13.39 8.51 0.73
CA LEU A 122 14.14 7.28 0.96
C LEU A 122 15.22 7.46 2.04
N LEU A 123 15.92 8.59 2.03
CA LEU A 123 16.93 8.90 3.04
C LEU A 123 16.28 9.06 4.43
N PHE A 124 15.10 9.68 4.51
CA PHE A 124 14.34 9.76 5.75
C PHE A 124 14.00 8.37 6.29
N ILE A 125 13.45 7.49 5.43
CA ILE A 125 13.07 6.12 5.80
C ILE A 125 14.30 5.30 6.21
N ALA A 126 15.42 5.43 5.49
CA ALA A 126 16.67 4.75 5.84
C ALA A 126 17.17 5.14 7.23
N ASN A 127 17.19 6.44 7.55
CA ASN A 127 17.57 6.92 8.88
C ASN A 127 16.63 6.44 9.98
N TYR A 128 15.32 6.37 9.69
CA TYR A 128 14.36 5.77 10.61
C TYR A 128 14.66 4.29 10.85
N CYS A 129 14.88 3.51 9.79
CA CYS A 129 15.19 2.09 9.90
C CYS A 129 16.46 1.85 10.72
N PHE A 130 17.50 2.66 10.48
CA PHE A 130 18.73 2.61 11.26
C PHE A 130 18.51 2.84 12.77
N LYS A 131 17.73 3.86 13.13
CA LYS A 131 17.39 4.16 14.54
C LYS A 131 16.61 3.02 15.21
N GLN A 132 15.83 2.26 14.44
CA GLN A 132 15.04 1.12 14.93
C GLN A 132 15.82 -0.20 14.90
N GLY A 133 17.11 -0.19 14.55
CA GLY A 133 17.94 -1.40 14.43
C GLY A 133 17.62 -2.27 13.22
N ARG A 134 16.90 -1.72 12.23
CA ARG A 134 16.52 -2.36 10.96
C ARG A 134 17.53 -1.98 9.88
N ASN A 135 18.75 -2.49 9.99
CA ASN A 135 19.90 -1.97 9.23
C ASN A 135 20.14 -2.71 7.90
N SER A 136 19.12 -3.37 7.33
CA SER A 136 19.22 -4.07 6.06
C SER A 136 18.32 -3.44 4.98
N LEU A 137 18.70 -3.62 3.70
CA LEU A 137 17.86 -3.20 2.57
C LEU A 137 16.51 -3.92 2.56
N GLU A 138 16.48 -5.18 3.00
CA GLU A 138 15.25 -5.97 3.10
C GLU A 138 14.30 -5.43 4.18
N ASP A 139 14.84 -5.08 5.36
CA ASP A 139 14.01 -4.47 6.41
C ASP A 139 13.45 -3.13 5.98
N MET A 140 14.27 -2.29 5.33
CA MET A 140 13.83 -1.02 4.76
C MET A 140 12.77 -1.23 3.67
N ASN A 141 12.94 -2.25 2.81
CA ASN A 141 11.97 -2.60 1.79
C ASN A 141 10.61 -2.96 2.40
N ASN A 142 10.60 -3.76 3.47
CA ASN A 142 9.38 -4.11 4.19
C ASN A 142 8.67 -2.89 4.81
N VAL A 143 9.43 -1.89 5.29
CA VAL A 143 8.88 -0.62 5.75
C VAL A 143 8.27 0.17 4.58
N ILE A 144 8.98 0.29 3.47
CA ILE A 144 8.50 0.98 2.26
C ILE A 144 7.22 0.34 1.72
N GLU A 145 7.17 -0.98 1.61
CA GLU A 145 5.97 -1.71 1.16
C GLU A 145 4.76 -1.48 2.08
N THR A 146 5.01 -1.36 3.39
CA THR A 146 3.95 -1.03 4.35
C THR A 146 3.47 0.41 4.18
N LEU A 147 4.39 1.37 4.00
CA LEU A 147 4.07 2.78 3.76
C LEU A 147 3.29 2.96 2.46
N PHE A 148 3.71 2.29 1.39
CA PHE A 148 3.07 2.31 0.09
C PHE A 148 1.63 1.75 0.15
N LYS A 149 1.43 0.60 0.80
CA LYS A 149 0.08 0.03 1.03
C LYS A 149 -0.85 0.97 1.82
N ASN A 150 -0.28 1.82 2.66
CA ASN A 150 -1.01 2.82 3.44
C ASN A 150 -1.14 4.18 2.71
N GLY A 151 -0.66 4.30 1.46
CA GLY A 151 -0.70 5.53 0.69
C GLY A 151 0.30 6.62 1.12
N VAL A 152 1.31 6.27 1.92
CA VAL A 152 2.30 7.21 2.47
C VAL A 152 3.52 7.26 1.54
N ILE A 153 3.44 8.10 0.50
CA ILE A 153 4.45 8.14 -0.58
C ILE A 153 5.27 9.44 -0.57
N SER A 154 4.61 10.58 -0.32
CA SER A 154 5.27 11.89 -0.37
C SER A 154 6.04 12.22 0.91
N TYR A 155 7.07 13.06 0.81
CA TYR A 155 7.85 13.51 1.97
C TYR A 155 6.99 14.16 3.10
N PRO A 156 6.00 15.01 2.79
CA PRO A 156 5.07 15.52 3.81
C PRO A 156 4.26 14.40 4.48
N ALA A 157 3.74 13.45 3.70
CA ALA A 157 2.96 12.33 4.24
C ALA A 157 3.83 11.43 5.14
N LEU A 158 5.09 11.18 4.76
CA LEU A 158 6.06 10.46 5.59
C LEU A 158 6.24 11.19 6.93
N THR A 159 6.54 12.49 6.88
CA THR A 159 6.76 13.28 8.09
C THR A 159 5.56 13.24 9.03
N GLU A 160 4.34 13.40 8.49
CA GLU A 160 3.11 13.33 9.28
C GLU A 160 2.90 11.93 9.89
N TYR A 161 3.12 10.89 9.09
CA TYR A 161 2.97 9.50 9.54
C TYR A 161 3.91 9.17 10.69
N PHE A 162 5.21 9.49 10.56
CA PHE A 162 6.19 9.20 11.60
C PHE A 162 6.03 10.09 12.84
N LEU A 163 5.59 11.34 12.68
CA LEU A 163 5.23 12.20 13.81
C LEU A 163 4.04 11.63 14.59
N ARG A 164 3.04 11.09 13.89
CA ARG A 164 1.90 10.41 14.53
C ARG A 164 2.36 9.17 15.29
N LEU A 165 3.22 8.34 14.69
CA LEU A 165 3.79 7.17 15.37
C LEU A 165 4.57 7.53 16.63
N GLU A 166 5.34 8.63 16.61
CA GLU A 166 6.07 9.09 17.80
C GLU A 166 5.12 9.53 18.92
N LYS A 167 4.07 10.30 18.58
CA LYS A 167 3.01 10.69 19.53
C LYS A 167 2.28 9.48 20.11
N ASP A 168 2.01 8.48 19.28
CA ASP A 168 1.38 7.23 19.70
C ASP A 168 2.28 6.48 20.69
N ASP A 169 3.58 6.39 20.41
CA ASP A 169 4.56 5.77 21.30
C ASP A 169 4.69 6.55 22.63
N GLU A 170 4.66 7.89 22.62
CA GLU A 170 4.62 8.72 23.83
C GLU A 170 3.36 8.47 24.66
N PHE A 171 2.20 8.39 24.01
CA PHE A 171 0.94 8.10 24.67
C PHE A 171 0.93 6.69 25.28
N ILE A 172 1.42 5.68 24.55
CA ILE A 172 1.55 4.32 25.07
C ILE A 172 2.48 4.30 26.29
N LYS A 173 3.60 5.03 26.27
CA LYS A 173 4.49 5.15 27.43
C LYS A 173 3.75 5.73 28.64
N ALA A 174 2.92 6.77 28.44
CA ALA A 174 2.11 7.34 29.50
C ALA A 174 1.13 6.30 30.08
N VAL A 175 0.41 5.58 29.21
CA VAL A 175 -0.52 4.50 29.61
C VAL A 175 0.21 3.39 30.38
N LEU A 176 1.37 2.93 29.91
CA LEU A 176 2.16 1.89 30.57
C LEU A 176 2.71 2.36 31.92
N SER A 177 3.14 3.63 32.01
CA SER A 177 3.60 4.23 33.25
C SER A 177 2.48 4.32 34.28
N GLU A 178 1.25 4.65 33.86
CA GLU A 178 0.07 4.70 34.73
C GLU A 178 -0.19 3.36 35.43
N VAL A 179 -0.04 2.25 34.70
CA VAL A 179 -0.20 0.89 35.26
C VAL A 179 1.07 0.34 35.93
N GLY A 180 2.11 1.16 36.09
CA GLY A 180 3.36 0.79 36.76
C GLY A 180 4.31 -0.08 35.92
N ILE A 181 4.10 -0.18 34.61
CA ILE A 181 4.94 -0.96 33.70
C ILE A 181 6.07 -0.06 33.16
N LYS A 182 7.33 -0.40 33.49
CA LYS A 182 8.54 0.32 33.05
C LYS A 182 9.30 -0.47 31.97
N ARG A 183 8.73 -0.58 30.78
CA ARG A 183 9.39 -1.18 29.61
C ARG A 183 9.20 -0.31 28.36
N ASN A 184 9.99 -0.60 27.33
CA ASN A 184 9.83 0.05 26.03
C ASN A 184 8.53 -0.38 25.34
N VAL A 185 8.00 0.51 24.49
CA VAL A 185 6.82 0.25 23.64
C VAL A 185 7.12 -0.91 22.69
N THR A 186 6.21 -1.88 22.63
CA THR A 186 6.32 -3.05 21.76
C THR A 186 5.31 -2.97 20.61
N PRO A 187 5.50 -3.74 19.52
CA PRO A 187 4.50 -3.85 18.46
C PRO A 187 3.11 -4.22 18.98
N TRP A 188 3.03 -5.06 20.02
CA TRP A 188 1.76 -5.47 20.63
C TRP A 188 1.02 -4.29 21.28
N ASP A 189 1.74 -3.36 21.92
CA ASP A 189 1.12 -2.17 22.52
C ASP A 189 0.56 -1.23 21.45
N ARG A 190 1.29 -1.06 20.33
CA ARG A 190 0.84 -0.28 19.17
C ARG A 190 -0.41 -0.89 18.55
N SER A 191 -0.46 -2.22 18.42
CA SER A 191 -1.66 -2.92 17.97
C SER A 191 -2.86 -2.69 18.91
N ASN A 192 -2.65 -2.75 20.23
CA ASN A 192 -3.72 -2.46 21.19
C ASN A 192 -4.22 -1.01 21.06
N LEU A 193 -3.34 -0.02 21.00
CA LEU A 193 -3.74 1.39 20.82
C LEU A 193 -4.53 1.61 19.52
N SER A 194 -4.06 1.03 18.42
CA SER A 194 -4.75 1.09 17.13
C SER A 194 -6.16 0.50 17.20
N VAL A 195 -6.33 -0.63 17.92
CA VAL A 195 -7.63 -1.24 18.16
C VAL A 195 -8.53 -0.36 19.03
N TRP A 196 -8.01 0.21 20.12
CA TRP A 196 -8.79 1.07 21.03
C TRP A 196 -9.28 2.34 20.33
N ARG A 197 -8.40 3.02 19.59
CA ARG A 197 -8.78 4.19 18.79
C ARG A 197 -9.68 3.82 17.60
N GLY A 198 -9.50 2.62 17.03
CA GLY A 198 -10.43 2.06 16.03
C GLY A 198 -11.83 1.77 16.57
N TRP A 199 -11.98 1.65 17.90
CA TRP A 199 -13.27 1.63 18.58
C TRP A 199 -13.78 3.03 18.97
N ASN A 200 -13.11 4.10 18.52
CA ASN A 200 -13.39 5.50 18.85
C ASN A 200 -13.21 5.87 20.33
N PHE A 201 -12.36 5.16 21.08
CA PHE A 201 -11.98 5.62 22.42
C PHE A 201 -11.00 6.80 22.34
N SER A 202 -11.28 7.85 23.12
CA SER A 202 -10.36 8.96 23.31
C SER A 202 -9.18 8.56 24.20
N ASP A 203 -8.11 9.33 24.11
CA ASP A 203 -6.91 9.15 24.94
C ASP A 203 -7.25 9.21 26.45
N ASP A 204 -8.17 10.11 26.83
CA ASP A 204 -8.68 10.21 28.21
C ASP A 204 -9.38 8.92 28.66
N MET A 205 -10.21 8.32 27.81
CA MET A 205 -10.89 7.05 28.12
C MET A 205 -9.89 5.91 28.28
N ILE A 206 -8.85 5.87 27.46
CA ILE A 206 -7.81 4.84 27.56
C ILE A 206 -7.01 5.00 28.86
N LEU A 207 -6.66 6.23 29.25
CA LEU A 207 -6.02 6.51 30.54
C LEU A 207 -6.93 6.14 31.73
N GLU A 208 -8.23 6.36 31.59
CA GLU A 208 -9.22 6.03 32.60
C GLU A 208 -9.38 4.50 32.77
N ALA A 209 -9.21 3.73 31.69
CA ALA A 209 -9.08 2.28 31.76
C ALA A 209 -7.75 1.85 32.39
N ALA A 210 -6.65 2.58 32.13
CA ALA A 210 -5.34 2.31 32.69
C ALA A 210 -5.34 2.47 34.23
N LYS A 211 -5.90 3.56 34.76
CA LYS A 211 -6.09 3.78 36.20
C LYS A 211 -6.81 2.63 36.89
N ARG A 212 -7.86 2.08 36.24
CA ARG A 212 -8.63 0.94 36.75
C ARG A 212 -7.87 -0.39 36.69
N ALA A 213 -6.81 -0.47 35.89
CA ALA A 213 -5.98 -1.65 35.72
C ALA A 213 -4.76 -1.69 36.65
N VAL A 214 -4.52 -0.64 37.43
CA VAL A 214 -3.41 -0.55 38.39
C VAL A 214 -3.46 -1.72 39.39
N GLY A 215 -2.30 -2.36 39.62
CA GLY A 215 -2.16 -3.46 40.57
C GLY A 215 -2.69 -4.83 40.09
N LYS A 216 -3.18 -4.95 38.84
CA LYS A 216 -3.58 -6.24 38.26
C LYS A 216 -2.37 -7.01 37.71
N ASN A 217 -2.43 -8.34 37.71
CA ASN A 217 -1.33 -9.21 37.20
C ASN A 217 -1.03 -9.03 35.71
N SER A 218 -2.01 -8.55 34.92
CA SER A 218 -1.83 -8.28 33.48
C SER A 218 -2.60 -7.02 33.09
N PRO A 219 -2.06 -5.82 33.40
CA PRO A 219 -2.80 -4.57 33.29
C PRO A 219 -3.32 -4.28 31.88
N VAL A 220 -2.49 -4.48 30.84
CA VAL A 220 -2.90 -4.20 29.45
C VAL A 220 -4.01 -5.16 28.98
N GLN A 221 -3.98 -6.44 29.38
CA GLN A 221 -5.07 -7.37 29.07
C GLN A 221 -6.36 -7.01 29.84
N TYR A 222 -6.22 -6.52 31.07
CA TYR A 222 -7.36 -6.03 31.85
C TYR A 222 -7.97 -4.77 31.23
N MET A 223 -7.13 -3.85 30.71
CA MET A 223 -7.61 -2.70 29.94
C MET A 223 -8.38 -3.12 28.69
N ASN A 224 -7.92 -4.14 27.95
CA ASN A 224 -8.66 -4.70 26.81
C ASN A 224 -10.06 -5.17 27.24
N ALA A 225 -10.18 -5.78 28.43
CA ALA A 225 -11.47 -6.21 28.97
C ALA A 225 -12.36 -5.02 29.40
N ILE A 226 -11.80 -3.98 30.03
CA ILE A 226 -12.53 -2.77 30.41
C ILE A 226 -13.05 -2.03 29.17
N LEU A 227 -12.16 -1.72 28.23
CA LEU A 227 -12.50 -1.01 27.00
C LEU A 227 -13.46 -1.83 26.14
N GLY A 228 -13.30 -3.16 26.11
CA GLY A 228 -14.27 -4.07 25.52
C GLY A 228 -15.64 -4.02 26.19
N ASN A 229 -15.69 -3.95 27.53
CA ASN A 229 -16.94 -3.82 28.29
C ASN A 229 -17.63 -2.48 28.00
N TRP A 230 -16.88 -1.38 27.98
CA TRP A 230 -17.41 -0.06 27.68
C TRP A 230 -17.91 0.04 26.25
N LYS A 231 -17.19 -0.55 25.28
CA LYS A 231 -17.64 -0.67 23.90
C LYS A 231 -18.97 -1.43 23.82
N ASN A 232 -19.07 -2.57 24.50
CA ASN A 232 -20.29 -3.37 24.55
C ASN A 232 -21.47 -2.64 25.20
N LYS A 233 -21.20 -1.70 26.10
CA LYS A 233 -22.19 -0.85 26.77
C LYS A 233 -22.39 0.52 26.11
N ASN A 234 -21.73 0.79 24.99
CA ASN A 234 -21.72 2.08 24.28
C ASN A 234 -21.32 3.28 25.16
N VAL A 235 -20.35 3.08 26.07
CA VAL A 235 -19.82 4.12 26.95
C VAL A 235 -18.52 4.65 26.37
N TYR A 236 -18.53 5.92 25.95
CA TYR A 236 -17.37 6.61 25.37
C TYR A 236 -17.01 7.91 26.10
N THR A 237 -17.59 8.15 27.28
CA THR A 237 -17.30 9.32 28.13
C THR A 237 -16.95 8.89 29.56
N ALA A 238 -16.15 9.71 30.25
CA ALA A 238 -15.66 9.41 31.59
C ALA A 238 -16.82 9.35 32.61
N GLU A 239 -17.85 10.17 32.42
CA GLU A 239 -19.04 10.18 33.27
C GLU A 239 -19.86 8.88 33.12
N GLY A 240 -19.98 8.37 31.90
CA GLY A 240 -20.64 7.09 31.64
C GLY A 240 -19.86 5.91 32.23
N ALA A 241 -18.52 5.98 32.23
CA ALA A 241 -17.67 4.95 32.81
C ALA A 241 -17.78 4.90 34.35
N ALA A 242 -17.90 6.07 35.00
CA ALA A 242 -18.13 6.16 36.44
C ALA A 242 -19.52 5.66 36.86
N ALA A 243 -20.56 5.96 36.08
CA ALA A 243 -21.94 5.52 36.36
C ALA A 243 -22.12 3.98 36.30
N LEU A 244 -21.28 3.29 35.53
CA LEU A 244 -21.27 1.82 35.46
C LEU A 244 -20.76 1.16 36.77
N GLU A 245 -19.98 1.86 37.59
CA GLU A 245 -19.46 1.29 38.84
C GLU A 245 -20.45 1.42 40.01
N SER A 246 -21.29 2.46 40.03
CA SER A 246 -22.33 2.63 41.06
C SER A 246 -23.41 1.53 41.03
N SER A 247 -23.43 0.69 39.98
CA SER A 247 -24.36 -0.43 39.82
C SER A 247 -23.73 -1.82 40.02
N ASN A 248 -22.42 -1.91 40.26
CA ASN A 248 -21.70 -3.19 40.24
C ASN A 248 -21.07 -3.54 41.61
N GLY A 249 -21.91 -3.56 42.64
CA GLY A 249 -21.63 -4.30 43.87
C GLY A 249 -22.03 -5.77 43.69
N MET A 250 -21.03 -6.66 43.63
CA MET A 250 -21.14 -8.09 43.91
C MET A 250 -22.14 -8.90 43.06
N VAL A 251 -21.69 -9.45 41.93
CA VAL A 251 -22.45 -10.53 41.27
C VAL A 251 -21.96 -11.87 41.81
N SER A 252 -22.78 -12.37 42.74
CA SER A 252 -22.87 -13.73 43.20
C SER A 252 -23.31 -14.66 42.06
N THR A 253 -22.78 -15.87 42.09
CA THR A 253 -23.14 -17.01 41.26
C THR A 253 -24.65 -17.31 41.36
N THR A 254 -25.45 -17.15 40.30
CA THR A 254 -26.59 -18.07 40.03
C THR A 254 -27.27 -17.88 38.66
N GLN A 255 -27.45 -19.04 38.00
CA GLN A 255 -28.48 -19.51 37.06
C GLN A 255 -28.54 -19.00 35.60
N VAL A 256 -28.32 -19.99 34.74
CA VAL A 256 -28.35 -20.01 33.27
C VAL A 256 -29.80 -19.98 32.77
N SER A 257 -30.12 -18.98 31.95
CA SER A 257 -31.17 -19.05 30.93
C SER A 257 -30.67 -18.29 29.69
N PRO A 258 -30.98 -18.73 28.47
CA PRO A 258 -30.14 -18.41 27.32
C PRO A 258 -30.60 -17.11 26.67
N LYS A 259 -30.06 -15.98 27.16
CA LYS A 259 -30.22 -14.69 26.48
C LYS A 259 -29.30 -14.66 25.26
N VAL A 260 -29.88 -14.50 24.06
CA VAL A 260 -29.14 -14.17 22.84
C VAL A 260 -28.25 -12.97 23.14
N THR A 261 -26.93 -13.15 23.04
CA THR A 261 -25.97 -12.08 23.32
C THR A 261 -25.69 -11.27 22.05
N THR A 262 -25.19 -10.06 22.22
CA THR A 262 -24.76 -9.21 21.10
C THR A 262 -23.65 -9.89 20.29
N GLU A 263 -22.79 -10.70 20.93
CA GLU A 263 -21.78 -11.51 20.25
C GLU A 263 -22.41 -12.58 19.36
N MET A 264 -23.53 -13.20 19.76
CA MET A 264 -24.23 -14.18 18.91
C MET A 264 -24.83 -13.52 17.67
N ILE A 265 -25.38 -12.32 17.82
CA ILE A 265 -25.92 -11.53 16.71
C ILE A 265 -24.79 -11.08 15.78
N ALA A 266 -23.68 -10.58 16.34
CA ALA A 266 -22.50 -10.18 15.58
C ALA A 266 -21.83 -11.37 14.87
N ALA A 267 -21.74 -12.52 15.53
CA ALA A 267 -21.27 -13.77 14.93
C ALA A 267 -22.17 -14.17 13.77
N LYS A 268 -23.49 -14.05 13.91
CA LYS A 268 -24.44 -14.36 12.83
C LYS A 268 -24.26 -13.47 11.60
N TYR A 269 -24.06 -12.18 11.81
CA TYR A 269 -23.70 -11.24 10.74
C TYR A 269 -22.33 -11.56 10.13
N GLY A 270 -21.35 -11.92 10.96
CA GLY A 270 -20.02 -12.37 10.53
C GLY A 270 -20.09 -13.64 9.66
N GLU A 271 -20.84 -14.65 10.07
CA GLU A 271 -21.07 -15.89 9.32
C GLU A 271 -21.70 -15.61 7.96
N ARG A 272 -22.72 -14.73 7.89
CA ARG A 272 -23.35 -14.32 6.63
C ARG A 272 -22.35 -13.67 5.68
N ARG A 273 -21.50 -12.78 6.19
CA ARG A 273 -20.46 -12.11 5.40
C ARG A 273 -19.38 -13.09 4.94
N ILE A 274 -18.92 -13.98 5.80
CA ILE A 274 -17.93 -15.01 5.44
C ILE A 274 -18.50 -15.90 4.34
N ALA A 275 -19.74 -16.38 4.48
CA ALA A 275 -20.40 -17.20 3.47
C ALA A 275 -20.61 -16.46 2.14
N ALA A 276 -20.99 -15.18 2.18
CA ALA A 276 -21.12 -14.35 0.96
C ALA A 276 -19.78 -14.14 0.25
N ASN A 277 -18.70 -13.88 1.00
CA ASN A 277 -17.36 -13.71 0.45
C ASN A 277 -16.81 -15.03 -0.12
N GLN A 278 -16.98 -16.14 0.60
CA GLN A 278 -16.57 -17.47 0.12
C GLN A 278 -17.31 -17.85 -1.16
N LYS A 279 -18.63 -17.63 -1.23
CA LYS A 279 -19.41 -17.90 -2.44
C LYS A 279 -18.92 -17.08 -3.64
N ALA A 280 -18.63 -15.80 -3.45
CA ALA A 280 -18.10 -14.93 -4.50
C ALA A 280 -16.71 -15.38 -4.96
N GLU A 281 -15.84 -15.77 -4.03
CA GLU A 281 -14.50 -16.28 -4.34
C GLU A 281 -14.57 -17.63 -5.09
N ASP A 282 -15.45 -18.54 -4.67
CA ASP A 282 -15.66 -19.82 -5.36
C ASP A 282 -16.22 -19.63 -6.78
N ASN A 283 -17.13 -18.68 -6.95
CA ASN A 283 -17.66 -18.29 -8.25
C ASN A 283 -16.57 -17.69 -9.14
N LEU A 284 -15.72 -16.82 -8.60
CA LEU A 284 -14.56 -16.28 -9.31
C LEU A 284 -13.58 -17.38 -9.71
N ARG A 285 -13.26 -18.31 -8.81
CA ARG A 285 -12.41 -19.48 -9.11
C ARG A 285 -12.99 -20.37 -10.21
N LYS A 286 -14.32 -20.51 -10.29
CA LYS A 286 -14.99 -21.23 -11.39
C LYS A 286 -14.85 -20.45 -12.71
N ALA A 287 -15.06 -19.14 -12.68
CA ALA A 287 -14.94 -18.28 -13.85
C ALA A 287 -13.51 -18.18 -14.38
N GLU A 288 -12.50 -18.14 -13.50
CA GLU A 288 -11.08 -18.10 -13.88
C GLU A 288 -10.59 -19.36 -14.63
N LYS A 289 -11.32 -20.48 -14.53
CA LYS A 289 -11.03 -21.69 -15.32
C LYS A 289 -11.46 -21.56 -16.79
N ILE A 290 -12.29 -20.57 -17.12
CA ILE A 290 -12.68 -20.28 -18.51
C ILE A 290 -11.48 -19.63 -19.22
N ALA A 291 -11.08 -20.21 -20.34
CA ALA A 291 -9.98 -19.69 -21.13
C ALA A 291 -10.22 -18.21 -21.53
N GLY A 292 -9.26 -17.34 -21.21
CA GLY A 292 -9.33 -15.91 -21.52
C GLY A 292 -10.17 -15.07 -20.55
N PHE A 293 -10.93 -15.67 -19.63
CA PHE A 293 -11.77 -14.92 -18.68
C PHE A 293 -10.93 -13.98 -17.80
N LYS A 294 -9.86 -14.49 -17.18
CA LYS A 294 -9.00 -13.70 -16.29
C LYS A 294 -8.48 -12.42 -16.98
N LYS A 295 -8.01 -12.55 -18.22
CA LYS A 295 -7.50 -11.43 -19.03
C LYS A 295 -8.61 -10.41 -19.33
N ASN A 296 -9.77 -10.88 -19.79
CA ASN A 296 -10.90 -9.99 -20.13
C ASN A 296 -11.48 -9.30 -18.89
N TYR A 297 -11.56 -10.02 -17.76
CA TYR A 297 -12.07 -9.50 -16.50
C TYR A 297 -11.12 -8.46 -15.86
N GLN A 298 -9.80 -8.69 -15.92
CA GLN A 298 -8.80 -7.68 -15.51
C GLN A 298 -8.86 -6.44 -16.39
N LYS A 299 -8.92 -6.61 -17.72
CA LYS A 299 -9.04 -5.49 -18.66
C LYS A 299 -10.32 -4.69 -18.45
N LEU A 300 -11.44 -5.37 -18.16
CA LEU A 300 -12.70 -4.71 -17.83
C LEU A 300 -12.57 -3.81 -16.60
N LYS A 301 -11.91 -4.29 -15.52
CA LYS A 301 -11.67 -3.48 -14.31
C LYS A 301 -10.79 -2.27 -14.57
N GLU A 302 -9.73 -2.42 -15.36
CA GLU A 302 -8.87 -1.30 -15.77
C GLU A 302 -9.67 -0.25 -16.54
N VAL A 303 -10.44 -0.67 -17.54
CA VAL A 303 -11.26 0.25 -18.36
C VAL A 303 -12.35 0.92 -17.52
N GLU A 304 -12.95 0.23 -16.54
CA GLU A 304 -13.90 0.86 -15.61
C GLU A 304 -13.27 2.00 -14.80
N ILE A 305 -12.03 1.83 -14.34
CA ILE A 305 -11.27 2.89 -13.65
C ILE A 305 -10.96 4.04 -14.61
N ASP A 306 -10.49 3.74 -15.83
CA ASP A 306 -10.13 4.75 -16.82
C ASP A 306 -11.33 5.58 -17.27
N VAL A 307 -12.53 4.98 -17.36
CA VAL A 307 -13.80 5.70 -17.61
C VAL A 307 -14.07 6.69 -16.48
N ILE A 308 -14.03 6.24 -15.22
CA ILE A 308 -14.26 7.10 -14.04
C ILE A 308 -13.26 8.27 -14.05
N MET A 309 -11.98 8.01 -14.26
CA MET A 309 -10.95 9.05 -14.29
C MET A 309 -11.11 10.02 -15.46
N SER A 310 -11.53 9.54 -16.62
CA SER A 310 -11.75 10.38 -17.81
C SER A 310 -13.00 11.26 -17.70
N GLU A 311 -14.02 10.84 -16.94
CA GLU A 311 -15.19 11.67 -16.63
C GLU A 311 -14.84 12.94 -15.85
N PHE A 312 -13.76 12.91 -15.05
CA PHE A 312 -13.23 14.09 -14.36
C PHE A 312 -12.30 14.96 -15.23
N GLY A 313 -11.70 14.38 -16.28
CA GLY A 313 -10.62 15.00 -17.07
C GLY A 313 -11.03 15.79 -18.32
N GLY A 314 -12.30 15.74 -18.73
CA GLY A 314 -12.86 16.61 -19.78
C GLY A 314 -12.58 16.22 -21.25
N ASP A 315 -11.79 15.18 -21.53
CA ASP A 315 -11.57 14.67 -22.90
C ASP A 315 -12.71 13.76 -23.36
N LYS A 316 -13.66 14.33 -24.09
CA LYS A 316 -14.87 13.64 -24.56
C LYS A 316 -14.60 12.52 -25.58
N SER A 317 -13.59 12.66 -26.44
CA SER A 317 -13.32 11.65 -27.48
C SER A 317 -12.81 10.36 -26.85
N LYS A 318 -11.85 10.49 -25.93
CA LYS A 318 -11.29 9.36 -25.19
C LYS A 318 -12.35 8.67 -24.31
N LEU A 319 -13.28 9.44 -23.75
CA LEU A 319 -14.37 8.90 -22.94
C LEU A 319 -15.34 8.03 -23.75
N GLU A 320 -15.71 8.44 -24.97
CA GLU A 320 -16.57 7.65 -25.86
C GLU A 320 -15.91 6.31 -26.25
N ASP A 321 -14.62 6.34 -26.60
CA ASP A 321 -13.86 5.13 -26.94
C ASP A 321 -13.78 4.16 -25.75
N LEU A 322 -13.50 4.67 -24.54
CA LEU A 322 -13.45 3.87 -23.33
C LEU A 322 -14.82 3.28 -22.96
N LYS A 323 -15.91 4.02 -23.18
CA LYS A 323 -17.28 3.52 -22.97
C LYS A 323 -17.63 2.39 -23.95
N ALA A 324 -17.27 2.53 -25.22
CA ALA A 324 -17.46 1.47 -26.22
C ALA A 324 -16.63 0.21 -25.89
N GLN A 325 -15.38 0.40 -25.45
CA GLN A 325 -14.51 -0.69 -25.00
C GLN A 325 -15.08 -1.39 -23.76
N LYS A 326 -15.57 -0.64 -22.77
CA LYS A 326 -16.25 -1.17 -21.59
C LYS A 326 -17.43 -2.05 -21.99
N GLN A 327 -18.33 -1.52 -22.83
CA GLN A 327 -19.54 -2.26 -23.25
C GLN A 327 -19.20 -3.58 -23.96
N THR A 328 -18.16 -3.56 -24.80
CA THR A 328 -17.67 -4.76 -25.49
C THR A 328 -17.13 -5.81 -24.50
N LEU A 329 -16.33 -5.38 -23.53
CA LEU A 329 -15.78 -6.25 -22.48
C LEU A 329 -16.87 -6.77 -21.54
N GLU A 330 -17.85 -5.94 -21.17
CA GLU A 330 -19.01 -6.37 -20.35
C GLU A 330 -19.83 -7.44 -21.05
N THR A 331 -20.09 -7.27 -22.35
CA THR A 331 -20.79 -8.26 -23.17
C THR A 331 -20.00 -9.58 -23.22
N THR A 332 -18.70 -9.49 -23.45
CA THR A 332 -17.81 -10.66 -23.56
C THR A 332 -17.72 -11.43 -22.23
N VAL A 333 -17.49 -10.72 -21.12
CA VAL A 333 -17.43 -11.30 -19.78
C VAL A 333 -18.80 -11.88 -19.39
N GLY A 334 -19.90 -11.20 -19.71
CA GLY A 334 -21.25 -11.68 -19.47
C GLY A 334 -21.55 -12.99 -20.20
N GLN A 335 -21.16 -13.11 -21.47
CA GLN A 335 -21.30 -14.34 -22.25
C GLN A 335 -20.47 -15.50 -21.66
N MET A 336 -19.24 -15.22 -21.22
CA MET A 336 -18.39 -16.21 -20.55
C MET A 336 -19.02 -16.73 -19.26
N LEU A 337 -19.58 -15.84 -18.42
CA LEU A 337 -20.23 -16.20 -17.16
C LEU A 337 -21.55 -16.95 -17.38
N ALA A 338 -22.35 -16.54 -18.37
CA ALA A 338 -23.58 -17.22 -18.73
C ALA A 338 -23.35 -18.68 -19.12
N GLY A 339 -22.19 -19.00 -19.74
CA GLY A 339 -21.79 -20.36 -20.07
C GLY A 339 -21.61 -21.30 -18.87
N ILE A 340 -21.44 -20.77 -17.66
CA ILE A 340 -21.35 -21.52 -16.41
C ILE A 340 -22.50 -21.22 -15.44
N GLY A 341 -23.54 -20.53 -15.91
CA GLY A 341 -24.72 -20.17 -15.13
C GLY A 341 -24.47 -19.12 -14.05
N LEU A 342 -23.47 -18.25 -14.23
CA LEU A 342 -23.16 -17.13 -13.32
C LEU A 342 -23.44 -15.78 -13.99
N THR A 343 -23.62 -14.73 -13.20
CA THR A 343 -23.63 -13.33 -13.67
C THR A 343 -22.47 -12.53 -13.09
N LYS A 344 -22.31 -11.26 -13.52
CA LYS A 344 -21.24 -10.38 -13.01
C LYS A 344 -21.39 -10.13 -11.51
N GLU A 345 -22.63 -10.07 -11.03
CA GLU A 345 -22.98 -9.83 -9.63
C GLU A 345 -22.55 -11.00 -8.73
N ASP A 346 -22.55 -12.23 -9.26
CA ASP A 346 -22.14 -13.44 -8.53
C ASP A 346 -20.64 -13.49 -8.21
N LEU A 347 -19.84 -12.63 -8.85
CA LEU A 347 -18.40 -12.50 -8.61
C LEU A 347 -18.08 -11.53 -7.46
N SER A 348 -19.09 -10.85 -6.92
CA SER A 348 -18.97 -9.96 -5.77
C SER A 348 -19.80 -10.52 -4.60
N PRO A 349 -19.44 -10.22 -3.34
CA PRO A 349 -20.23 -10.65 -2.20
C PRO A 349 -21.63 -10.05 -2.23
N VAL A 350 -22.66 -10.91 -2.39
CA VAL A 350 -24.06 -10.50 -2.29
C VAL A 350 -24.54 -10.74 -0.86
N TYR A 351 -24.69 -9.65 -0.11
CA TYR A 351 -25.15 -9.68 1.28
C TYR A 351 -26.68 -9.86 1.36
N LYS A 352 -27.13 -10.59 2.40
CA LYS A 352 -28.56 -10.86 2.66
C LYS A 352 -29.31 -9.56 2.93
N CYS A 353 -28.73 -8.65 3.73
CA CYS A 353 -29.26 -7.30 3.89
C CYS A 353 -28.51 -6.29 3.01
N LYS A 354 -29.21 -5.71 2.02
CA LYS A 354 -28.67 -4.65 1.15
C LYS A 354 -28.50 -3.29 1.82
N LYS A 355 -29.15 -3.05 2.97
CA LYS A 355 -29.04 -1.78 3.70
C LYS A 355 -27.75 -1.71 4.51
N CYS A 356 -27.50 -2.72 5.35
CA CYS A 356 -26.32 -2.75 6.21
C CYS A 356 -25.17 -3.59 5.65
N ASN A 357 -25.33 -4.25 4.51
CA ASN A 357 -24.34 -5.20 3.97
C ASN A 357 -23.94 -6.28 5.01
N ASP A 358 -24.97 -6.82 5.67
CA ASP A 358 -24.86 -7.78 6.78
C ASP A 358 -23.90 -7.33 7.90
N THR A 359 -23.79 -6.03 8.16
CA THR A 359 -23.11 -5.51 9.36
C THR A 359 -24.02 -5.40 10.57
N GLY A 360 -25.34 -5.40 10.35
CA GLY A 360 -26.35 -5.18 11.39
C GLY A 360 -26.60 -3.71 11.74
N PHE A 361 -25.90 -2.77 11.11
CA PHE A 361 -26.00 -1.34 11.38
C PHE A 361 -26.16 -0.51 10.09
N ASP A 362 -27.00 0.52 10.14
CA ASP A 362 -27.15 1.54 9.10
C ASP A 362 -26.65 2.86 9.70
N GLY A 363 -25.39 3.21 9.42
CA GLY A 363 -24.68 4.24 10.18
C GLY A 363 -24.47 3.83 11.64
N SER A 364 -24.96 4.66 12.58
CA SER A 364 -24.90 4.40 14.02
C SER A 364 -26.13 3.66 14.57
N GLU A 365 -27.18 3.48 13.76
CA GLU A 365 -28.42 2.86 14.19
C GLU A 365 -28.49 1.38 13.82
N LYS A 366 -29.23 0.59 14.59
CA LYS A 366 -29.49 -0.81 14.26
C LYS A 366 -30.26 -0.86 12.94
N CYS A 367 -29.74 -1.64 12.01
CA CYS A 367 -30.40 -1.82 10.73
C CYS A 367 -31.76 -2.49 10.94
N SER A 368 -32.72 -2.23 10.04
CA SER A 368 -34.06 -2.84 10.11
C SER A 368 -34.03 -4.38 10.11
N CYS A 369 -32.97 -5.00 9.60
CA CYS A 369 -32.82 -6.46 9.64
C CYS A 369 -32.37 -7.02 11.01
N TYR A 370 -32.02 -6.17 11.98
CA TYR A 370 -31.47 -6.58 13.28
C TYR A 370 -32.44 -7.46 14.08
N ASN A 371 -33.73 -7.10 14.08
CA ASN A 371 -34.75 -7.86 14.81
C ASN A 371 -34.95 -9.26 14.20
N GLU A 372 -34.88 -9.39 12.87
CA GLU A 372 -34.95 -10.69 12.20
C GLU A 372 -33.77 -11.60 12.59
N VAL A 373 -32.56 -11.04 12.68
CA VAL A 373 -31.37 -11.79 13.11
C VAL A 373 -31.45 -12.18 14.58
N LEU A 374 -31.99 -11.29 15.42
CA LEU A 374 -32.24 -11.58 16.82
C LEU A 374 -33.23 -12.74 16.99
N GLU A 375 -34.31 -12.76 16.21
CA GLU A 375 -35.26 -13.89 16.18
C GLU A 375 -34.63 -15.19 15.65
N GLU A 376 -33.77 -15.12 14.63
CA GLU A 376 -33.02 -16.29 14.14
C GLU A 376 -32.13 -16.88 15.24
N CYS A 377 -31.37 -16.03 15.94
CA CYS A 377 -30.53 -16.46 17.07
C CYS A 377 -31.37 -17.08 18.21
N LEU A 378 -32.54 -16.51 18.51
CA LEU A 378 -33.46 -17.05 19.53
C LEU A 378 -33.96 -18.45 19.13
N LYS A 379 -34.29 -18.65 17.84
CA LYS A 379 -34.73 -19.96 17.31
C LYS A 379 -33.62 -21.01 17.28
N GLU A 380 -32.37 -20.60 17.12
CA GLU A 380 -31.21 -21.52 17.15
C GLU A 380 -30.85 -21.96 18.55
N ILE A 381 -31.04 -21.08 19.54
CA ILE A 381 -30.92 -21.40 20.96
C ILE A 381 -32.03 -22.35 21.40
N SER A 382 -33.29 -22.14 20.98
CA SER A 382 -34.41 -22.97 21.43
C SER A 382 -34.46 -24.36 20.79
N LYS A 383 -33.65 -24.61 19.76
CA LYS A 383 -33.47 -25.91 19.11
C LYS A 383 -32.30 -26.74 19.67
N LYS A 384 -31.42 -26.13 20.47
CA LYS A 384 -30.34 -26.79 21.20
C LYS A 384 -30.78 -27.08 22.62
#